data_AF-A0A5C6E7K5-F1
#
_entry.id   AF-A0A5C6E7K5-F1
#
_cell.length_a   1.000
_cell.length_b   1.000
_cell.length_c   1.000
_cell.angle_alpha   90.00
_cell.angle_beta   90.00
_cell.angle_gamma   90.00
#
_symmetry.space_group_name_H-M   'P 1'
#
loop_
_entity.id
_entity.type
_entity.pdbx_description
1 polymer ?
#
loop_
_entity_poly.entity_id
_entity_poly.type
_entity_poly.pdbx_seq_one_letter_code
_entity_poly.pdbx_strand_id
1 'polypeptide(L)'
;MSSVADKSSSDTVPADSATPAELEQRRLERLQERQKLRTSRFDIVTSLFLSLILFIGTFVLMLFLVWLFTRFEFPPKPIKPSIENAAGRGPNAEGTERDFDPPAAEEVEELLEPTLEENIMAVTNAVSSVAATVSATNFSATDGKGDSRPPGPLGEGEDIIPRAERWQLKFSAKNINGYATQLDFYKIELGALGGSIQGVDTAKNLAGSPQKYRIVDTENEKRLYFMWTTPGPLLQYDRQLLQKAGIPLPGRQILKFIPENLEGLLEQTEMQYAKANGHDTVKEIAKTIFESEPDGSGFKFVVTSQRYRKPRR
;
A
#
# COMPACT_ATOMS: atom_id res chain seq x y z
N MET A 1 -101.83 55.03 19.09
CA MET A 1 -101.55 54.11 20.23
C MET A 1 -101.03 52.79 19.66
N SER A 2 -100.19 52.07 20.41
CA SER A 2 -99.67 50.71 20.14
C SER A 2 -99.16 50.43 18.71
N SER A 3 -97.86 50.52 18.44
CA SER A 3 -96.80 49.59 18.87
C SER A 3 -96.80 48.27 18.11
N VAL A 4 -95.80 48.11 17.24
CA VAL A 4 -95.39 46.82 16.66
C VAL A 4 -94.38 46.20 17.62
N ALA A 5 -94.63 44.98 18.10
CA ALA A 5 -93.71 44.23 18.93
C ALA A 5 -92.88 43.27 18.07
N ASP A 6 -91.62 43.62 17.83
CA ASP A 6 -90.66 42.75 17.15
C ASP A 6 -90.12 41.65 18.10
N LYS A 7 -89.64 40.54 17.53
CA LYS A 7 -89.44 39.26 18.21
C LYS A 7 -87.96 38.94 18.43
N SER A 8 -87.36 39.56 19.45
CA SER A 8 -85.99 39.25 19.86
C SER A 8 -85.90 37.94 20.67
N SER A 9 -84.86 37.15 20.41
CA SER A 9 -84.58 35.86 21.04
C SER A 9 -83.65 36.00 22.25
N SER A 10 -83.89 35.21 23.30
CA SER A 10 -82.99 35.08 24.47
C SER A 10 -82.69 33.61 24.76
N ASP A 11 -81.41 33.23 24.72
CA ASP A 11 -80.98 31.86 25.02
C ASP A 11 -81.32 31.44 26.44
N THR A 12 -81.90 30.25 26.59
CA THR A 12 -82.23 29.67 27.89
C THR A 12 -81.10 28.75 28.34
N VAL A 13 -80.18 29.27 29.16
CA VAL A 13 -79.17 28.45 29.85
C VAL A 13 -79.90 27.56 30.88
N PRO A 14 -79.77 26.22 30.82
CA PRO A 14 -80.34 25.34 31.82
C PRO A 14 -79.56 25.49 33.14
N ALA A 15 -80.22 25.98 34.18
CA ALA A 15 -79.64 26.03 35.51
C ALA A 15 -79.57 24.61 36.10
N ASP A 16 -78.36 24.07 36.31
CA ASP A 16 -78.12 22.78 36.98
C ASP A 16 -78.49 22.89 38.46
N SER A 17 -79.77 22.74 38.79
CA SER A 17 -80.31 22.74 40.15
C SER A 17 -80.02 21.43 40.89
N ALA A 18 -78.78 20.93 40.78
CA ALA A 18 -78.30 19.77 41.51
C ALA A 18 -78.38 20.05 43.02
N THR A 19 -78.92 19.09 43.77
CA THR A 19 -79.06 19.23 45.23
C THR A 19 -77.70 19.23 45.92
N PRO A 20 -77.58 19.78 47.14
CA PRO A 20 -76.31 19.78 47.88
C PRO A 20 -75.69 18.37 48.04
N ALA A 21 -76.51 17.33 48.18
CA ALA A 21 -76.06 15.95 48.30
C ALA A 21 -75.46 15.40 47.00
N GLU A 22 -76.08 15.67 45.84
CA GLU A 22 -75.54 15.28 44.53
C GLU A 22 -74.24 16.02 44.21
N LEU A 23 -74.14 17.29 44.61
CA LEU A 23 -72.91 18.08 44.48
C LEU A 23 -71.78 17.53 45.36
N GLU A 24 -72.08 17.01 46.56
CA GLU A 24 -71.09 16.29 47.38
C GLU A 24 -70.71 14.93 46.80
N GLN A 25 -71.66 14.13 46.30
CA GLN A 25 -71.38 12.85 45.64
C GLN A 25 -70.44 13.05 44.44
N ARG A 26 -70.80 13.96 43.52
CA ARG A 26 -69.93 14.38 42.40
C ARG A 26 -68.57 14.93 42.88
N ARG A 27 -68.43 15.38 44.13
CA ARG A 27 -67.14 15.83 44.72
C ARG A 27 -66.31 14.65 45.22
N LEU A 28 -66.95 13.70 45.91
CA LEU A 28 -66.33 12.49 46.45
C LEU A 28 -65.85 11.57 45.32
N GLU A 29 -66.64 11.39 44.26
CA GLU A 29 -66.24 10.66 43.05
C GLU A 29 -64.96 11.25 42.45
N ARG A 30 -64.96 12.55 42.13
CA ARG A 30 -63.78 13.27 41.62
C ARG A 30 -62.58 13.23 42.57
N LEU A 31 -62.78 13.08 43.88
CA LEU A 31 -61.70 12.89 44.85
C LEU A 31 -61.16 11.45 44.82
N GLN A 32 -62.02 10.43 44.67
CA GLN A 32 -61.62 9.03 44.51
C GLN A 32 -60.90 8.80 43.16
N GLU A 33 -61.38 9.40 42.07
CA GLU A 33 -60.68 9.43 40.78
C GLU A 33 -59.29 10.06 40.92
N ARG A 34 -59.21 11.24 41.55
CA ARG A 34 -57.91 11.89 41.83
C ARG A 34 -57.00 11.04 42.70
N GLN A 35 -57.52 10.23 43.63
CA GLN A 35 -56.71 9.29 44.40
C GLN A 35 -56.22 8.11 43.55
N LYS A 36 -57.06 7.54 42.68
CA LYS A 36 -56.67 6.50 41.70
C LYS A 36 -55.65 6.99 40.67
N LEU A 37 -55.69 8.27 40.32
CA LEU A 37 -54.79 8.92 39.35
C LEU A 37 -53.49 9.47 39.95
N ARG A 38 -53.27 9.35 41.28
CA ARG A 38 -51.98 9.69 41.88
C ARG A 38 -51.01 8.53 41.72
N THR A 39 -49.94 8.75 40.95
CA THR A 39 -48.79 7.84 40.88
C THR A 39 -48.32 7.47 42.28
N SER A 40 -48.19 6.16 42.52
CA SER A 40 -47.66 5.63 43.76
C SER A 40 -46.18 5.97 43.87
N ARG A 41 -45.68 6.05 45.12
CA ARG A 41 -44.23 6.05 45.37
C ARG A 41 -43.57 4.79 44.82
N PHE A 42 -44.32 3.68 44.73
CA PHE A 42 -43.88 2.45 44.08
C PHE A 42 -43.65 2.65 42.57
N ASP A 43 -44.57 3.31 41.86
CA ASP A 43 -44.47 3.51 40.41
C ASP A 43 -43.28 4.40 40.05
N ILE A 44 -43.01 5.42 40.86
CA ILE A 44 -41.85 6.31 40.72
C ILE A 44 -40.53 5.53 40.88
N VAL A 45 -40.44 4.64 41.88
CA VAL A 45 -39.23 3.83 42.11
C VAL A 45 -39.07 2.75 41.02
N THR A 46 -40.15 2.06 40.65
CA THR A 46 -40.13 1.00 39.63
C THR A 46 -39.82 1.56 38.24
N SER A 47 -40.35 2.72 37.86
CA SER A 47 -40.02 3.40 36.60
C SER A 47 -38.58 3.93 36.57
N LEU A 48 -38.06 4.42 37.70
CA LEU A 48 -36.64 4.78 37.84
C LEU A 48 -35.73 3.55 37.61
N PHE A 49 -36.02 2.42 38.27
CA PHE A 49 -35.24 1.18 38.07
C PHE A 49 -35.34 0.65 36.65
N LEU A 50 -36.53 0.65 36.03
CA LEU A 50 -36.71 0.17 34.66
C LEU A 50 -36.00 1.06 33.64
N SER A 51 -35.99 2.38 33.86
CA SER A 51 -35.19 3.34 33.08
C SER A 51 -33.68 3.11 33.24
N LEU A 52 -33.21 2.91 34.47
CA LEU A 52 -31.80 2.63 34.77
C LEU A 52 -31.31 1.32 34.12
N ILE A 53 -32.12 0.25 34.18
CA ILE A 53 -31.83 -1.04 33.55
C ILE A 53 -31.78 -0.90 32.02
N LEU A 54 -32.71 -0.17 31.40
CA LEU A 54 -32.68 0.11 29.96
C LEU A 54 -31.46 0.96 29.54
N PHE A 55 -31.08 1.96 30.34
CA PHE A 55 -29.92 2.79 30.07
C PHE A 55 -28.61 1.99 30.14
N ILE A 56 -28.43 1.20 31.20
CA ILE A 56 -27.26 0.32 31.34
C ILE A 56 -27.26 -0.75 30.24
N GLY A 57 -28.42 -1.34 29.91
CA GLY A 57 -28.56 -2.34 28.86
C GLY A 57 -28.19 -1.81 27.47
N THR A 58 -28.67 -0.61 27.09
CA THR A 58 -28.32 0.00 25.81
C THR A 58 -26.87 0.47 25.75
N PHE A 59 -26.30 0.96 26.87
CA PHE A 59 -24.89 1.33 26.94
C PHE A 59 -23.95 0.12 26.81
N VAL A 60 -24.26 -0.99 27.50
CA VAL A 60 -23.51 -2.26 27.37
C VAL A 60 -23.68 -2.85 25.97
N LEU A 61 -24.87 -2.78 25.38
CA LEU A 61 -25.09 -3.18 23.98
C LEU A 61 -24.24 -2.36 23.01
N MET A 62 -24.15 -1.04 23.19
CA MET A 62 -23.31 -0.17 22.36
C MET A 62 -21.83 -0.53 22.48
N LEU A 63 -21.32 -0.73 23.71
CA LEU A 63 -19.94 -1.16 23.94
C LEU A 63 -19.67 -2.56 23.36
N PHE A 64 -20.62 -3.48 23.46
CA PHE A 64 -20.53 -4.81 22.85
C PHE A 64 -20.49 -4.74 21.32
N LEU A 65 -21.30 -3.88 20.69
CA LEU A 65 -21.27 -3.66 19.24
C LEU A 65 -19.95 -3.04 18.79
N VAL A 66 -19.45 -2.01 19.50
CA VAL A 66 -18.13 -1.42 19.22
C VAL A 66 -17.03 -2.48 19.34
N TRP A 67 -17.01 -3.25 20.43
CA TRP A 67 -16.07 -4.36 20.63
C TRP A 67 -16.15 -5.39 19.49
N LEU A 68 -17.36 -5.84 19.14
CA LEU A 68 -17.61 -6.82 18.10
C LEU A 68 -17.11 -6.33 16.72
N PHE A 69 -17.40 -5.08 16.35
CA PHE A 69 -16.91 -4.49 15.10
C PHE A 69 -15.39 -4.27 15.12
N THR A 70 -14.79 -3.85 16.24
CA THR A 70 -13.31 -3.82 16.37
C THR A 70 -12.68 -5.22 16.35
N ARG A 71 -13.46 -6.30 16.53
CA ARG A 71 -12.96 -7.68 16.44
C ARG A 71 -13.11 -8.31 15.06
N PHE A 72 -13.82 -7.67 14.12
CA PHE A 72 -13.83 -8.04 12.70
C PHE A 72 -12.66 -7.45 11.90
N GLU A 73 -11.48 -7.35 12.53
CA GLU A 73 -10.22 -7.30 11.80
C GLU A 73 -10.04 -8.64 11.07
N PHE A 74 -10.33 -8.68 9.77
CA PHE A 74 -9.89 -9.78 8.92
C PHE A 74 -8.37 -9.67 8.78
N PRO A 75 -7.56 -10.57 9.39
CA PRO A 75 -6.12 -10.54 9.15
C PRO A 75 -5.91 -10.76 7.65
N PRO A 76 -5.04 -9.97 6.97
CA PRO A 76 -4.68 -10.28 5.59
C PRO A 76 -4.15 -11.72 5.59
N LYS A 77 -4.79 -12.58 4.80
CA LYS A 77 -4.43 -14.01 4.77
C LYS A 77 -2.93 -14.08 4.49
N PRO A 78 -2.14 -14.88 5.24
CA PRO A 78 -0.72 -15.05 4.96
C PRO A 78 -0.58 -15.84 3.65
N ILE A 79 -0.60 -15.12 2.54
CA ILE A 79 -0.33 -15.62 1.20
C ILE A 79 1.16 -15.97 1.18
N LYS A 80 1.45 -17.25 1.33
CA LYS A 80 2.78 -17.76 0.97
C LYS A 80 2.96 -17.49 -0.52
N PRO A 81 4.06 -16.84 -0.97
CA PRO A 81 4.31 -16.67 -2.38
C PRO A 81 4.35 -18.04 -3.06
N SER A 82 3.74 -18.16 -4.24
CA SER A 82 3.82 -19.38 -5.03
C SER A 82 5.27 -19.60 -5.48
N ILE A 83 5.72 -20.86 -5.52
CA ILE A 83 7.06 -21.18 -6.03
C ILE A 83 6.97 -21.33 -7.54
N GLU A 84 7.09 -20.19 -8.24
CA GLU A 84 7.26 -20.15 -9.69
C GLU A 84 8.62 -20.76 -10.08
N ASN A 85 8.62 -22.04 -10.46
CA ASN A 85 9.77 -22.70 -11.09
C ASN A 85 9.94 -22.21 -12.54
N ALA A 86 10.40 -20.96 -12.69
CA ALA A 86 10.78 -20.39 -13.98
C ALA A 86 11.98 -21.15 -14.58
N ALA A 87 12.02 -21.28 -15.90
CA ALA A 87 13.12 -21.92 -16.60
C ALA A 87 14.46 -21.26 -16.30
N GLY A 88 15.48 -22.08 -16.01
CA GLY A 88 16.87 -21.63 -16.01
C GLY A 88 17.25 -21.08 -17.39
N ARG A 89 18.08 -20.04 -17.41
CA ARG A 89 18.38 -19.21 -18.59
C ARG A 89 19.08 -19.99 -19.73
N GLY A 90 18.27 -20.70 -20.52
CA GLY A 90 18.64 -21.23 -21.83
C GLY A 90 18.79 -20.12 -22.88
N PRO A 91 18.72 -20.44 -24.19
CA PRO A 91 18.68 -19.40 -25.23
C PRO A 91 17.49 -18.47 -25.00
N ASN A 92 17.70 -17.16 -25.22
CA ASN A 92 16.65 -16.16 -25.05
C ASN A 92 15.40 -16.54 -25.85
N ALA A 93 14.21 -16.38 -25.27
CA ALA A 93 12.96 -16.68 -25.96
C ALA A 93 12.89 -15.90 -27.28
N GLU A 94 12.84 -16.61 -28.40
CA GLU A 94 12.90 -16.07 -29.75
C GLU A 94 11.81 -14.99 -29.94
N GLY A 95 12.22 -13.78 -30.37
CA GLY A 95 11.38 -12.58 -30.31
C GLY A 95 11.63 -11.66 -29.09
N THR A 96 12.60 -12.00 -28.23
CA THR A 96 13.18 -11.12 -27.19
C THR A 96 14.57 -10.60 -27.59
N GLU A 97 14.90 -10.61 -28.88
CA GLU A 97 15.98 -9.76 -29.37
C GLU A 97 15.62 -8.29 -29.12
N ARG A 98 16.65 -7.47 -28.86
CA ARG A 98 16.42 -6.06 -28.55
C ARG A 98 16.27 -5.27 -29.85
N ASP A 99 15.11 -5.44 -30.49
CA ASP A 99 14.58 -4.54 -31.54
C ASP A 99 14.26 -3.17 -30.92
N PHE A 100 15.32 -2.49 -30.53
CA PHE A 100 15.45 -1.08 -30.77
C PHE A 100 16.03 -1.01 -32.18
N ASP A 101 15.17 -0.89 -33.20
CA ASP A 101 15.65 -0.49 -34.52
C ASP A 101 16.45 0.80 -34.33
N PRO A 102 17.75 0.83 -34.68
CA PRO A 102 18.43 2.11 -34.80
C PRO A 102 17.73 2.91 -35.90
N PRO A 103 17.58 4.24 -35.77
CA PRO A 103 17.07 5.05 -36.88
C PRO A 103 17.90 4.76 -38.14
N ALA A 104 17.23 4.60 -39.27
CA ALA A 104 17.87 4.19 -40.51
C ALA A 104 18.99 5.18 -40.88
N ALA A 105 20.11 4.65 -41.37
CA ALA A 105 21.33 5.44 -41.61
C ALA A 105 21.16 6.57 -42.66
N GLU A 106 20.04 6.59 -43.37
CA GLU A 106 19.68 7.57 -44.40
C GLU A 106 19.20 8.92 -43.82
N GLU A 107 18.92 9.03 -42.51
CA GLU A 107 18.56 10.31 -41.85
C GLU A 107 19.72 10.98 -41.08
N VAL A 108 20.98 10.54 -41.27
CA VAL A 108 22.13 10.97 -40.43
C VAL A 108 23.23 11.73 -41.18
N GLU A 109 23.14 11.91 -42.50
CA GLU A 109 24.22 12.53 -43.31
C GLU A 109 24.26 14.08 -43.34
N GLU A 110 23.31 14.80 -42.74
CA GLU A 110 23.31 16.28 -42.71
C GLU A 110 24.00 16.91 -41.48
N LEU A 111 24.77 16.16 -40.67
CA LEU A 111 25.48 16.68 -39.47
C LEU A 111 27.00 16.46 -39.46
N LEU A 112 27.62 16.63 -40.63
CA LEU A 112 29.01 17.08 -40.82
C LEU A 112 28.92 18.53 -41.34
N GLU A 113 29.63 19.55 -40.87
CA GLU A 113 30.83 19.72 -40.03
C GLU A 113 30.84 21.21 -39.54
N PRO A 114 31.85 21.73 -38.80
CA PRO A 114 32.82 21.10 -37.88
C PRO A 114 32.53 21.67 -36.45
N THR A 115 33.40 21.92 -35.45
CA THR A 115 34.86 21.87 -35.23
C THR A 115 35.15 21.38 -33.79
N LEU A 116 36.41 21.06 -33.49
CA LEU A 116 36.96 21.01 -32.13
C LEU A 116 38.32 21.69 -32.12
N GLU A 117 38.57 22.64 -31.20
CA GLU A 117 39.93 23.22 -31.04
C GLU A 117 40.32 23.60 -29.58
N GLU A 118 39.41 24.10 -28.73
CA GLU A 118 39.83 24.78 -27.48
C GLU A 118 39.57 24.08 -26.11
N ASN A 119 38.73 23.04 -26.00
CA ASN A 119 38.22 22.57 -24.69
C ASN A 119 38.97 21.40 -23.99
N ILE A 120 40.12 20.94 -24.51
CA ILE A 120 40.78 19.71 -24.02
C ILE A 120 41.65 19.91 -22.75
N MET A 121 42.12 21.13 -22.44
CA MET A 121 43.12 21.34 -21.37
C MET A 121 42.60 21.39 -19.93
N ALA A 122 41.29 21.28 -19.67
CA ALA A 122 40.69 21.52 -18.35
C ALA A 122 40.33 20.27 -17.52
N VAL A 123 40.36 19.06 -18.10
CA VAL A 123 39.73 17.85 -17.49
C VAL A 123 40.75 16.84 -16.91
N THR A 124 42.04 17.00 -17.21
CA THR A 124 43.10 16.00 -16.99
C THR A 124 43.26 15.51 -15.54
N ASN A 125 43.06 16.37 -14.54
CA ASN A 125 43.34 16.03 -13.13
C ASN A 125 42.17 15.36 -12.38
N ALA A 126 40.97 15.29 -12.96
CA ALA A 126 39.80 14.70 -12.31
C ALA A 126 39.60 13.20 -12.60
N VAL A 127 40.23 12.67 -13.66
CA VAL A 127 39.95 11.32 -14.19
C VAL A 127 40.79 10.22 -13.54
N SER A 128 42.02 10.54 -13.09
CA SER A 128 43.00 9.53 -12.64
C SER A 128 42.59 8.72 -11.41
N SER A 129 41.74 9.27 -10.53
CA SER A 129 41.19 8.53 -9.37
C SER A 129 40.04 7.59 -9.76
N VAL A 130 39.29 7.90 -10.82
CA VAL A 130 38.22 7.05 -11.36
C VAL A 130 38.83 5.87 -12.10
N ALA A 131 39.81 6.12 -12.96
CA ALA A 131 40.48 5.09 -13.77
C ALA A 131 41.07 3.94 -12.92
N ALA A 132 41.68 4.26 -11.78
CA ALA A 132 42.24 3.27 -10.84
C ALA A 132 41.17 2.31 -10.25
N THR A 133 39.90 2.71 -10.22
CA THR A 133 38.79 1.85 -9.77
C THR A 133 38.20 1.01 -10.92
N VAL A 134 38.32 1.50 -12.17
CA VAL A 134 37.83 0.80 -13.37
C VAL A 134 38.76 -0.35 -13.75
N SER A 135 40.10 -0.17 -13.74
CA SER A 135 41.06 -1.22 -14.12
C SER A 135 41.07 -2.46 -13.22
N ALA A 136 40.39 -2.42 -12.07
CA ALA A 136 40.17 -3.57 -11.20
C ALA A 136 38.91 -4.39 -11.55
N THR A 137 38.05 -3.90 -12.46
CA THR A 137 36.82 -4.57 -12.89
C THR A 137 36.70 -4.53 -14.42
N ASN A 138 37.24 -5.54 -15.09
CA ASN A 138 37.17 -5.68 -16.55
C ASN A 138 35.75 -6.05 -17.05
N PHE A 139 34.82 -5.09 -16.99
CA PHE A 139 33.71 -5.03 -17.93
C PHE A 139 34.20 -4.26 -19.17
N SER A 140 34.56 -5.01 -20.23
CA SER A 140 34.86 -4.41 -21.52
C SER A 140 33.57 -3.87 -22.12
N ALA A 141 33.42 -2.55 -22.11
CA ALA A 141 32.31 -1.85 -22.75
C ALA A 141 32.63 -1.64 -24.23
N THR A 142 32.58 -2.73 -25.01
CA THR A 142 32.51 -2.68 -26.48
C THR A 142 31.06 -2.48 -26.93
N ASP A 143 30.88 -1.89 -28.11
CA ASP A 143 29.58 -1.51 -28.65
C ASP A 143 28.60 -2.69 -28.83
N GLY A 144 27.31 -2.36 -28.75
CA GLY A 144 26.21 -3.01 -29.47
C GLY A 144 26.10 -4.55 -29.41
N LYS A 145 25.13 -5.02 -28.60
CA LYS A 145 24.57 -6.40 -28.50
C LYS A 145 25.31 -7.34 -27.53
N GLY A 146 24.51 -8.13 -26.79
CA GLY A 146 24.97 -9.23 -25.92
C GLY A 146 25.07 -8.91 -24.42
N ASP A 147 24.34 -9.67 -23.58
CA ASP A 147 24.76 -9.91 -22.19
C ASP A 147 25.79 -11.04 -22.25
N SER A 148 27.09 -10.72 -22.26
CA SER A 148 28.21 -11.64 -22.55
C SER A 148 28.50 -12.68 -21.45
N ARG A 149 27.45 -13.15 -20.77
CA ARG A 149 27.46 -14.32 -19.88
C ARG A 149 27.23 -15.58 -20.74
N PRO A 150 27.92 -16.69 -20.47
CA PRO A 150 27.61 -17.96 -21.13
C PRO A 150 26.13 -18.32 -20.96
N PRO A 151 25.45 -18.85 -22.00
CA PRO A 151 24.13 -19.43 -21.85
C PRO A 151 24.12 -20.49 -20.74
N GLY A 152 23.10 -20.47 -19.89
CA GLY A 152 22.93 -21.49 -18.87
C GLY A 152 22.53 -22.83 -19.50
N PRO A 153 22.72 -23.95 -18.79
CA PRO A 153 22.04 -25.19 -19.16
C PRO A 153 20.53 -24.97 -19.17
N LEU A 154 19.84 -25.61 -20.11
CA LEU A 154 18.38 -25.58 -20.23
C LEU A 154 17.75 -26.03 -18.90
N GLY A 155 17.07 -25.11 -18.20
CA GLY A 155 16.40 -25.46 -16.94
C GLY A 155 15.02 -26.03 -17.19
N GLU A 156 14.66 -27.09 -16.44
CA GLU A 156 13.37 -27.82 -16.51
C GLU A 156 12.17 -27.04 -15.94
N GLY A 157 12.19 -25.71 -16.03
CA GLY A 157 11.13 -24.83 -15.55
C GLY A 157 10.17 -24.37 -16.65
N GLU A 158 9.13 -23.64 -16.26
CA GLU A 158 8.19 -23.06 -17.22
C GLU A 158 8.78 -21.82 -17.93
N ASP A 159 8.38 -21.57 -19.18
CA ASP A 159 8.70 -20.33 -19.90
C ASP A 159 7.98 -19.13 -19.28
N ILE A 160 8.55 -18.63 -18.19
CA ILE A 160 8.11 -17.51 -17.37
C ILE A 160 9.35 -16.64 -17.09
N ILE A 161 9.21 -15.32 -17.19
CA ILE A 161 10.29 -14.41 -16.79
C ILE A 161 10.32 -14.36 -15.25
N PRO A 162 11.44 -14.68 -14.57
CA PRO A 162 11.50 -14.72 -13.12
C PRO A 162 11.08 -13.39 -12.48
N ARG A 163 10.46 -13.42 -11.29
CA ARG A 163 9.96 -12.22 -10.58
C ARG A 163 10.98 -11.09 -10.46
N ALA A 164 12.25 -11.42 -10.19
CA ALA A 164 13.37 -10.47 -10.13
C ALA A 164 13.62 -9.71 -11.46
N GLU A 165 13.41 -10.36 -12.60
CA GLU A 165 13.54 -9.76 -13.93
C GLU A 165 12.19 -9.16 -14.42
N ARG A 166 11.04 -9.75 -14.04
CA ARG A 166 9.69 -9.34 -14.44
C ARG A 166 9.21 -8.07 -13.73
N TRP A 167 9.52 -7.92 -12.45
CA TRP A 167 8.97 -6.83 -11.63
C TRP A 167 9.87 -5.57 -11.62
N GLN A 168 9.26 -4.43 -11.31
CA GLN A 168 9.96 -3.18 -11.03
C GLN A 168 9.18 -2.40 -9.97
N LEU A 169 9.82 -2.10 -8.84
CA LEU A 169 9.21 -1.34 -7.75
C LEU A 169 9.62 0.13 -7.83
N LYS A 170 8.63 1.02 -7.92
CA LYS A 170 8.79 2.48 -7.78
C LYS A 170 8.29 2.95 -6.41
N PHE A 171 8.95 3.98 -5.88
CA PHE A 171 8.62 4.58 -4.58
C PHE A 171 8.37 6.08 -4.76
N SER A 172 7.14 6.55 -4.51
CA SER A 172 6.75 7.95 -4.71
C SER A 172 7.16 8.83 -3.51
N ALA A 173 8.45 8.83 -3.16
CA ALA A 173 8.96 9.48 -1.95
C ALA A 173 9.62 10.84 -2.24
N LYS A 174 9.10 11.91 -1.61
CA LYS A 174 9.60 13.30 -1.78
C LYS A 174 10.87 13.62 -0.97
N ASN A 175 11.25 12.77 -0.02
CA ASN A 175 12.44 12.92 0.82
C ASN A 175 12.86 11.59 1.44
N ILE A 176 14.09 11.54 2.00
CA ILE A 176 14.67 10.35 2.61
C ILE A 176 13.85 9.76 3.76
N ASN A 177 13.20 10.59 4.58
CA ASN A 177 12.40 10.11 5.71
C ASN A 177 11.14 9.39 5.23
N GLY A 178 10.39 10.00 4.30
CA GLY A 178 9.22 9.37 3.69
C GLY A 178 9.56 8.09 2.93
N TYR A 179 10.70 8.06 2.26
CA TYR A 179 11.23 6.86 1.60
C TYR A 179 11.56 5.74 2.61
N ALA A 180 12.28 6.08 3.68
CA ALA A 180 12.60 5.12 4.73
C ALA A 180 11.35 4.58 5.42
N THR A 181 10.32 5.42 5.63
CA THR A 181 9.02 4.98 6.18
C THR A 181 8.27 4.07 5.22
N GLN A 182 8.38 4.25 3.90
CA GLN A 182 7.83 3.30 2.91
C GLN A 182 8.55 1.94 3.02
N LEU A 183 9.89 1.93 3.04
CA LEU A 183 10.67 0.69 3.20
C LEU A 183 10.33 -0.04 4.53
N ASP A 184 10.28 0.70 5.64
CA ASP A 184 9.96 0.16 6.97
C ASP A 184 8.48 -0.28 7.11
N PHE A 185 7.55 0.33 6.37
CA PHE A 185 6.16 -0.13 6.32
C PHE A 185 6.09 -1.51 5.66
N TYR A 186 6.68 -1.65 4.46
CA TYR A 186 6.72 -2.90 3.70
C TYR A 186 7.69 -3.96 4.25
N LYS A 187 8.47 -3.64 5.30
CA LYS A 187 9.54 -4.48 5.87
C LYS A 187 10.62 -4.86 4.84
N ILE A 188 10.89 -3.96 3.90
CA ILE A 188 12.01 -4.08 2.95
C ILE A 188 13.30 -3.73 3.68
N GLU A 189 14.29 -4.62 3.62
CA GLU A 189 15.60 -4.43 4.25
C GLU A 189 16.65 -4.04 3.20
N LEU A 190 17.58 -3.14 3.55
CA LEU A 190 18.66 -2.72 2.65
C LEU A 190 19.92 -3.54 2.92
N GLY A 191 20.45 -4.20 1.90
CA GLY A 191 21.71 -4.96 1.95
C GLY A 191 22.87 -4.25 1.27
N ALA A 192 24.09 -4.51 1.72
CA ALA A 192 25.35 -4.10 1.08
C ALA A 192 26.24 -5.33 0.82
N LEU A 193 26.55 -5.55 -0.46
CA LEU A 193 27.24 -6.73 -1.01
C LEU A 193 28.62 -6.34 -1.57
N GLY A 194 29.64 -7.18 -1.37
CA GLY A 194 30.98 -6.98 -1.94
C GLY A 194 31.88 -6.06 -1.11
N GLY A 195 32.83 -5.37 -1.76
CA GLY A 195 33.82 -4.51 -1.09
C GLY A 195 34.83 -5.30 -0.24
N SER A 196 35.24 -6.49 -0.71
CA SER A 196 36.11 -7.44 0.00
C SER A 196 35.58 -7.93 1.37
N ILE A 197 34.29 -7.70 1.66
CA ILE A 197 33.60 -8.22 2.84
C ILE A 197 32.78 -9.45 2.42
N GLN A 198 33.00 -10.58 3.09
CA GLN A 198 32.18 -11.79 2.91
C GLN A 198 30.81 -11.63 3.59
N GLY A 199 29.76 -12.10 2.90
CA GLY A 199 28.37 -11.95 3.33
C GLY A 199 27.77 -10.58 2.99
N VAL A 200 26.50 -10.39 3.36
CA VAL A 200 25.74 -9.15 3.11
C VAL A 200 25.48 -8.43 4.43
N ASP A 201 25.98 -7.20 4.58
CA ASP A 201 25.61 -6.33 5.70
C ASP A 201 24.23 -5.74 5.43
N THR A 202 23.26 -6.00 6.30
CA THR A 202 21.84 -5.68 6.08
C THR A 202 21.31 -4.79 7.19
N ALA A 203 20.46 -3.81 6.85
CA ALA A 203 19.83 -2.88 7.78
C ALA A 203 18.30 -2.88 7.64
N LYS A 204 17.62 -2.74 8.79
CA LYS A 204 16.17 -2.63 8.95
C LYS A 204 15.80 -1.54 9.96
N ASN A 205 14.53 -1.12 10.02
CA ASN A 205 14.07 -0.01 10.87
C ASN A 205 14.78 1.33 10.51
N LEU A 206 14.87 1.57 9.20
CA LEU A 206 15.65 2.59 8.52
C LEU A 206 15.21 4.03 8.86
N ALA A 207 13.89 4.26 8.99
CA ALA A 207 13.33 5.56 9.33
C ALA A 207 13.65 5.93 10.78
N GLY A 208 13.46 4.98 11.70
CA GLY A 208 13.75 5.11 13.13
C GLY A 208 15.24 4.98 13.45
N SER A 209 15.58 3.97 14.25
CA SER A 209 16.96 3.61 14.61
C SER A 209 17.40 2.37 13.81
N PRO A 210 18.25 2.52 12.77
CA PRO A 210 18.56 1.41 11.88
C PRO A 210 19.36 0.31 12.58
N GLN A 211 18.83 -0.90 12.57
CA GLN A 211 19.46 -2.08 13.15
C GLN A 211 20.25 -2.82 12.05
N LYS A 212 21.58 -2.78 12.12
CA LYS A 212 22.44 -3.60 11.24
C LYS A 212 22.60 -5.02 11.75
N TYR A 213 22.68 -5.97 10.84
CA TYR A 213 23.08 -7.36 11.05
C TYR A 213 23.82 -7.88 9.80
N ARG A 214 24.46 -9.05 9.85
CA ARG A 214 25.14 -9.64 8.69
C ARG A 214 24.55 -11.00 8.35
N ILE A 215 24.21 -11.19 7.08
CA ILE A 215 23.90 -12.48 6.47
C ILE A 215 25.24 -13.09 6.05
N VAL A 216 25.72 -14.09 6.78
CA VAL A 216 26.99 -14.79 6.47
C VAL A 216 26.74 -15.97 5.53
N ASP A 217 25.67 -16.72 5.77
CA ASP A 217 25.17 -17.76 4.90
C ASP A 217 24.30 -17.13 3.80
N THR A 218 24.87 -17.00 2.60
CA THR A 218 24.19 -16.49 1.41
C THR A 218 23.57 -17.59 0.54
N GLU A 219 23.72 -18.86 0.90
CA GLU A 219 23.16 -20.00 0.15
C GLU A 219 21.74 -20.31 0.63
N ASN A 220 21.46 -20.10 1.92
CA ASN A 220 20.11 -20.20 2.49
C ASN A 220 19.30 -18.89 2.41
N GLU A 221 19.89 -17.77 1.97
CA GLU A 221 19.15 -16.51 1.73
C GLU A 221 18.40 -16.57 0.40
N LYS A 222 17.15 -17.03 0.47
CA LYS A 222 16.28 -17.29 -0.70
C LYS A 222 15.28 -16.16 -0.99
N ARG A 223 15.29 -15.07 -0.22
CA ARG A 223 14.36 -13.94 -0.45
C ARG A 223 14.62 -13.27 -1.79
N LEU A 224 13.54 -12.93 -2.49
CA LEU A 224 13.60 -12.06 -3.66
C LEU A 224 14.34 -10.76 -3.33
N TYR A 225 15.32 -10.38 -4.16
CA TYR A 225 16.07 -9.15 -4.00
C TYR A 225 16.10 -8.32 -5.28
N PHE A 226 16.19 -6.99 -5.13
CA PHE A 226 16.38 -6.06 -6.23
C PHE A 226 17.68 -5.28 -6.11
N MET A 227 18.38 -5.12 -7.23
CA MET A 227 19.58 -4.29 -7.41
C MET A 227 19.22 -3.02 -8.19
N TRP A 228 20.02 -1.96 -8.06
CA TRP A 228 19.94 -0.79 -8.92
C TRP A 228 20.61 -1.03 -10.27
N THR A 229 19.81 -1.06 -11.34
CA THR A 229 20.30 -1.10 -12.74
C THR A 229 20.69 0.28 -13.28
N THR A 230 20.14 1.35 -12.70
CA THR A 230 20.42 2.74 -13.12
C THR A 230 20.57 3.62 -11.87
N PRO A 231 21.58 4.51 -11.79
CA PRO A 231 21.69 5.48 -10.71
C PRO A 231 20.50 6.45 -10.67
N GLY A 232 20.05 6.82 -9.46
CA GLY A 232 18.94 7.76 -9.27
C GLY A 232 18.91 8.34 -7.85
N PRO A 233 17.99 9.27 -7.55
CA PRO A 233 17.94 9.95 -6.24
C PRO A 233 17.69 8.97 -5.09
N LEU A 234 16.85 7.94 -5.30
CA LEU A 234 16.56 6.92 -4.29
C LEU A 234 17.78 6.03 -3.96
N LEU A 235 18.71 5.81 -4.89
CA LEU A 235 20.00 5.14 -4.60
C LEU A 235 20.85 5.98 -3.63
N GLN A 236 20.78 7.31 -3.70
CA GLN A 236 21.47 8.18 -2.74
C GLN A 236 20.81 8.11 -1.35
N TYR A 237 19.49 7.96 -1.28
CA TYR A 237 18.80 7.70 -0.02
C TYR A 237 19.18 6.34 0.58
N ASP A 238 19.23 5.26 -0.21
CA ASP A 238 19.71 3.95 0.27
C ASP A 238 21.14 4.05 0.85
N ARG A 239 22.05 4.77 0.15
CA ARG A 239 23.41 5.00 0.64
C ARG A 239 23.43 5.71 1.99
N GLN A 240 22.64 6.79 2.14
CA GLN A 240 22.54 7.54 3.39
C GLN A 240 21.91 6.71 4.53
N LEU A 241 20.91 5.87 4.24
CA LEU A 241 20.28 4.99 5.23
C LEU A 241 21.22 3.88 5.71
N LEU A 242 22.00 3.26 4.81
CA LEU A 242 23.03 2.29 5.16
C LEU A 242 24.21 2.93 5.92
N GLN A 243 24.59 4.16 5.58
CA GLN A 243 25.58 4.94 6.34
C GLN A 243 25.07 5.30 7.75
N LYS A 244 23.79 5.68 7.89
CA LYS A 244 23.11 5.90 9.18
C LYS A 244 23.08 4.62 10.04
N ALA A 245 23.00 3.44 9.42
CA ALA A 245 23.14 2.13 10.08
C ALA A 245 24.60 1.77 10.45
N GLY A 246 25.59 2.58 10.04
CA GLY A 246 27.01 2.30 10.25
C GLY A 246 27.51 1.10 9.44
N ILE A 247 27.05 0.96 8.18
CA ILE A 247 27.51 -0.04 7.22
C ILE A 247 28.47 0.63 6.21
N PRO A 248 29.69 0.09 5.98
CA PRO A 248 30.60 0.62 4.97
C PRO A 248 30.09 0.30 3.56
N LEU A 249 30.26 1.25 2.63
CA LEU A 249 29.77 1.20 1.24
C LEU A 249 30.81 1.31 0.10
N PRO A 250 32.08 1.74 0.29
CA PRO A 250 33.06 1.75 -0.80
C PRO A 250 33.22 0.36 -1.46
N GLY A 251 33.14 0.31 -2.79
CA GLY A 251 33.24 -0.95 -3.55
C GLY A 251 32.05 -1.92 -3.38
N ARG A 252 30.91 -1.47 -2.84
CA ARG A 252 29.73 -2.33 -2.57
C ARG A 252 28.53 -2.01 -3.44
N GLN A 253 27.80 -3.06 -3.83
CA GLN A 253 26.49 -2.99 -4.44
C GLN A 253 25.40 -2.95 -3.36
N ILE A 254 24.28 -2.28 -3.65
CA ILE A 254 23.14 -2.15 -2.74
C ILE A 254 22.01 -3.05 -3.22
N LEU A 255 21.46 -3.82 -2.28
CA LEU A 255 20.34 -4.74 -2.44
C LEU A 255 19.11 -4.22 -1.68
N LYS A 256 17.92 -4.54 -2.18
CA LYS A 256 16.66 -4.49 -1.42
C LYS A 256 16.14 -5.91 -1.24
N PHE A 257 16.07 -6.41 -0.02
CA PHE A 257 15.44 -7.70 0.29
C PHE A 257 13.93 -7.53 0.46
N ILE A 258 13.17 -8.35 -0.26
CA ILE A 258 11.72 -8.41 -0.20
C ILE A 258 11.31 -9.51 0.79
N PRO A 259 10.46 -9.22 1.79
CA PRO A 259 9.92 -10.26 2.67
C PRO A 259 8.84 -11.07 1.95
N GLU A 260 8.71 -12.36 2.26
CA GLU A 260 7.77 -13.30 1.61
C GLU A 260 6.32 -12.77 1.57
N ASN A 261 5.85 -12.12 2.65
CA ASN A 261 4.51 -11.53 2.73
C ASN A 261 4.29 -10.39 1.70
N LEU A 262 5.35 -9.65 1.34
CA LEU A 262 5.28 -8.62 0.31
C LEU A 262 5.38 -9.23 -1.09
N GLU A 263 6.17 -10.29 -1.25
CA GLU A 263 6.24 -11.02 -2.52
C GLU A 263 4.86 -11.64 -2.88
N GLY A 264 4.20 -12.32 -1.95
CA GLY A 264 2.86 -12.87 -2.15
C GLY A 264 1.79 -11.80 -2.39
N LEU A 265 1.94 -10.60 -1.81
CA LEU A 265 1.07 -9.46 -2.11
C LEU A 265 1.30 -8.93 -3.53
N LEU A 266 2.55 -8.75 -3.96
CA LEU A 266 2.90 -8.29 -5.30
C LEU A 266 2.47 -9.31 -6.38
N GLU A 267 2.64 -10.61 -6.13
CA GLU A 267 2.12 -11.70 -6.97
C GLU A 267 0.58 -11.59 -7.14
N GLN A 268 -0.14 -11.41 -6.03
CA GLN A 268 -1.59 -11.26 -6.08
C GLN A 268 -2.03 -10.01 -6.86
N THR A 269 -1.39 -8.86 -6.63
CA THR A 269 -1.72 -7.62 -7.35
C THR A 269 -1.37 -7.71 -8.84
N GLU A 270 -0.26 -8.36 -9.20
CA GLU A 270 0.12 -8.64 -10.59
C GLU A 270 -0.96 -9.45 -11.31
N MET A 271 -1.42 -10.55 -10.71
CA MET A 271 -2.40 -11.44 -11.32
C MET A 271 -3.84 -10.89 -11.31
N GLN A 272 -4.19 -10.05 -10.34
CA GLN A 272 -5.45 -9.30 -10.37
C GLN A 272 -5.48 -8.28 -11.52
N TYR A 273 -4.38 -7.56 -11.73
CA TYR A 273 -4.27 -6.60 -12.83
C TYR A 273 -4.26 -7.31 -14.20
N ALA A 274 -3.50 -8.40 -14.35
CA ALA A 274 -3.45 -9.18 -15.58
C ALA A 274 -4.85 -9.67 -16.00
N LYS A 275 -5.59 -10.30 -15.07
CA LYS A 275 -6.95 -10.81 -15.32
C LYS A 275 -7.95 -9.69 -15.64
N ALA A 276 -7.83 -8.53 -15.00
CA ALA A 276 -8.66 -7.36 -15.33
C ALA A 276 -8.41 -6.82 -16.75
N ASN A 277 -7.25 -7.12 -17.35
CA ASN A 277 -6.89 -6.79 -18.73
C ASN A 277 -7.07 -7.98 -19.71
N GLY A 278 -7.66 -9.10 -19.28
CA GLY A 278 -7.91 -10.28 -20.11
C GLY A 278 -6.75 -11.28 -20.24
N HIS A 279 -5.72 -11.16 -19.39
CA HIS A 279 -4.58 -12.08 -19.35
C HIS A 279 -4.67 -13.02 -18.14
N ASP A 280 -4.94 -14.30 -18.40
CA ASP A 280 -5.18 -15.28 -17.34
C ASP A 280 -3.92 -15.95 -16.78
N THR A 281 -2.78 -15.91 -17.50
CA THR A 281 -1.55 -16.62 -17.14
C THR A 281 -0.34 -15.71 -16.92
N VAL A 282 0.53 -16.11 -15.99
CA VAL A 282 1.83 -15.44 -15.72
C VAL A 282 2.74 -15.45 -16.95
N LYS A 283 2.63 -16.48 -17.80
CA LYS A 283 3.46 -16.71 -18.99
C LYS A 283 3.33 -15.59 -20.02
N GLU A 284 2.17 -14.94 -20.08
CA GLU A 284 1.91 -13.81 -20.96
C GLU A 284 2.57 -12.51 -20.46
N ILE A 285 3.01 -12.44 -19.20
CA ILE A 285 3.53 -11.20 -18.59
C ILE A 285 5.02 -11.04 -18.90
N ALA A 286 5.39 -9.92 -19.52
CA ALA A 286 6.78 -9.57 -19.83
C ALA A 286 7.40 -8.62 -18.79
N LYS A 287 6.64 -7.63 -18.31
CA LYS A 287 7.08 -6.68 -17.28
C LYS A 287 5.92 -6.14 -16.47
N THR A 288 6.05 -6.07 -15.16
CA THR A 288 5.08 -5.41 -14.26
C THR A 288 5.76 -4.30 -13.48
N ILE A 289 5.22 -3.08 -13.57
CA ILE A 289 5.68 -1.91 -12.84
C ILE A 289 4.68 -1.61 -11.73
N PHE A 290 5.15 -1.76 -10.48
CA PHE A 290 4.41 -1.40 -9.29
C PHE A 290 4.87 -0.04 -8.78
N GLU A 291 3.95 0.74 -8.25
CA GLU A 291 4.22 2.04 -7.65
C GLU A 291 3.60 2.10 -6.25
N SER A 292 4.43 2.47 -5.26
CA SER A 292 4.02 2.57 -3.86
C SER A 292 3.28 3.89 -3.62
N GLU A 293 1.95 3.84 -3.63
CA GLU A 293 1.07 4.97 -3.34
C GLU A 293 0.71 5.05 -1.84
N PRO A 294 0.42 6.24 -1.29
CA PRO A 294 -0.14 6.39 0.05
C PRO A 294 -1.58 5.88 0.09
N ASP A 295 -1.94 5.14 1.16
CA ASP A 295 -3.29 4.60 1.35
C ASP A 295 -3.72 4.73 2.82
N GLY A 296 -4.59 5.71 3.09
CA GLY A 296 -5.03 6.04 4.44
C GLY A 296 -3.86 6.41 5.37
N SER A 297 -3.55 5.52 6.32
CA SER A 297 -2.43 5.64 7.27
C SER A 297 -1.17 4.86 6.89
N GLY A 298 -1.17 4.20 5.72
CA GLY A 298 -0.07 3.36 5.24
C GLY A 298 0.23 3.58 3.75
N PHE A 299 0.70 2.52 3.09
CA PHE A 299 1.00 2.52 1.66
C PHE A 299 0.49 1.23 1.00
N LYS A 300 0.24 1.28 -0.31
CA LYS A 300 -0.06 0.10 -1.14
C LYS A 300 0.73 0.15 -2.44
N PHE A 301 1.09 -1.03 -2.97
CA PHE A 301 1.60 -1.13 -4.33
C PHE A 301 0.43 -1.25 -5.31
N VAL A 302 0.38 -0.36 -6.29
CA VAL A 302 -0.57 -0.40 -7.42
C VAL A 302 0.22 -0.70 -8.70
N VAL A 303 -0.34 -1.50 -9.61
CA VAL A 303 0.29 -1.74 -10.92
C VAL A 303 -0.02 -0.55 -11.84
N THR A 304 0.98 0.30 -12.07
CA THR A 304 0.87 1.48 -12.95
C THR A 304 0.96 1.10 -14.43
N SER A 305 1.67 0.01 -14.74
CA SER A 305 1.83 -0.49 -16.10
C SER A 305 2.22 -1.96 -16.08
N GLN A 306 1.54 -2.75 -16.90
CA GLN A 306 1.93 -4.10 -17.24
C GLN A 306 2.19 -4.19 -18.75
N ARG A 307 3.22 -4.94 -19.14
CA ARG A 307 3.56 -5.25 -20.53
C ARG A 307 3.49 -6.75 -20.71
N TYR A 308 2.85 -7.17 -21.78
CA TYR A 308 2.67 -8.58 -22.14
C TYR A 308 3.63 -8.98 -23.26
N ARG A 309 3.92 -10.28 -23.35
CA ARG A 309 4.68 -10.87 -24.45
C ARG A 309 3.86 -10.80 -25.74
N LYS A 310 4.52 -10.67 -26.90
CA LYS A 310 3.88 -10.97 -28.18
C LYS A 310 3.57 -12.48 -28.21
N PRO A 311 2.39 -12.94 -28.64
CA PRO A 311 2.13 -14.36 -28.81
C PRO A 311 3.08 -14.94 -29.87
N ARG A 312 3.57 -16.17 -29.68
CA ARG A 312 4.29 -16.91 -30.75
C ARG A 312 3.33 -17.07 -31.94
N ARG A 313 3.83 -16.76 -33.13
CA ARG A 313 3.28 -17.21 -34.41
C ARG A 313 3.96 -18.52 -34.83
#